data_AF-E6Q0D6-F1
#
_entry.id   AF-E6Q0D6-F1
#
_cell.length_a   1.000
_cell.length_b   1.000
_cell.length_c   1.000
_cell.angle_alpha   90.00
_cell.angle_beta   90.00
_cell.angle_gamma   90.00
#
_symmetry.space_group_name_H-M   'P 1'
#
loop_
_entity.id
_entity.type
_entity.pdbx_description
1 polymer ?
#
loop_
_entity_poly.entity_id
_entity_poly.type
_entity_poly.pdbx_seq_one_letter_code
_entity_poly.pdbx_strand_id
1 'polypeptide(L)'
;MNDKLSKKRQTVPSRQGESSSVNPSADAAMQARVQTEYFSGPLPPPSLLARYNDVVPNGAERILAMAERQSAHREKLEAQVVAGNLESQRRGSLYAFLLALVAIVGGIFLIHEGKSASGLATVISALAGLVSIFFYSQHRQSKERAEKADALAERSRR
;
A
#
# COMPACT_ATOMS: atom_id res chain seq x y z
N MET A 1 47.81 30.03 39.28
CA MET A 1 46.87 31.02 38.72
C MET A 1 45.49 30.63 39.17
N ASN A 2 45.06 31.29 40.24
CA ASN A 2 43.66 31.38 40.62
C ASN A 2 42.94 32.18 39.54
N ASP A 3 41.72 31.79 39.18
CA ASP A 3 40.69 32.82 39.12
C ASP A 3 39.54 32.41 40.04
N LYS A 4 39.50 33.16 41.12
CA LYS A 4 38.39 33.23 42.06
C LYS A 4 37.42 34.21 41.42
N LEU A 5 36.12 34.04 41.58
CA LEU A 5 35.33 35.01 42.36
C LEU A 5 33.86 34.62 42.40
N SER A 6 33.35 34.65 43.64
CA SER A 6 32.01 35.12 44.02
C SER A 6 30.83 34.27 43.55
N LYS A 7 29.88 33.87 44.39
CA LYS A 7 29.21 34.58 45.49
C LYS A 7 28.12 33.57 45.93
N LYS A 8 27.68 33.34 47.17
CA LYS A 8 27.91 33.91 48.49
C LYS A 8 27.10 33.00 49.43
N ARG A 9 27.71 32.53 50.51
CA ARG A 9 26.99 31.99 51.69
C ARG A 9 26.57 33.16 52.59
N GLN A 10 25.34 33.12 53.09
CA GLN A 10 24.83 33.81 54.30
C GLN A 10 23.33 33.43 54.40
N THR A 11 22.68 33.04 55.51
CA THR A 11 23.02 32.83 56.93
C THR A 11 21.78 32.18 57.61
N VAL A 12 22.02 31.40 58.66
CA VAL A 12 21.10 30.68 59.60
C VAL A 12 20.30 31.71 60.47
N PRO A 13 19.07 31.49 61.02
CA PRO A 13 18.82 30.47 62.05
C PRO A 13 17.47 29.74 62.16
N SER A 14 17.59 28.62 62.88
CA SER A 14 16.60 27.66 63.36
C SER A 14 15.53 28.25 64.28
N ARG A 15 14.30 27.72 64.19
CA ARG A 15 13.47 27.41 65.37
C ARG A 15 12.49 26.28 65.03
N GLN A 16 12.67 25.16 65.72
CA GLN A 16 11.71 24.06 65.76
C GLN A 16 10.51 24.43 66.63
N GLY A 17 9.35 23.88 66.29
CA GLY A 17 8.26 23.58 67.22
C GLY A 17 7.03 24.47 67.08
N GLU A 18 6.02 24.01 66.32
CA GLU A 18 4.69 23.72 66.88
C GLU A 18 3.83 22.94 65.87
N SER A 19 3.23 21.87 66.38
CA SER A 19 2.38 20.90 65.72
C SER A 19 0.95 21.40 65.50
N SER A 20 0.25 20.73 64.57
CA SER A 20 -1.21 20.55 64.51
C SER A 20 -1.99 21.53 63.64
N SER A 21 -2.31 21.12 62.41
CA SER A 21 -3.58 20.43 62.12
C SER A 21 -3.79 20.29 60.61
N VAL A 22 -4.25 19.11 60.25
CA VAL A 22 -4.63 18.68 58.90
C VAL A 22 -5.84 19.50 58.44
N ASN A 23 -5.74 20.12 57.25
CA ASN A 23 -6.89 20.52 56.44
C ASN A 23 -6.57 20.21 54.97
N PRO A 24 -7.13 19.13 54.37
CA PRO A 24 -7.06 18.90 52.95
C PRO A 24 -8.38 19.42 52.36
N SER A 25 -8.43 20.70 52.02
CA SER A 25 -9.59 21.24 51.31
C SER A 25 -9.17 22.22 50.22
N ALA A 26 -9.35 21.73 49.00
CA ALA A 26 -9.82 22.50 47.85
C ALA A 26 -8.82 23.40 47.11
N ASP A 27 -7.60 22.93 46.89
CA ASP A 27 -6.96 23.22 45.60
C ASP A 27 -7.50 22.24 44.58
N ALA A 28 -8.67 22.59 44.04
CA ALA A 28 -9.25 21.96 42.87
C ALA A 28 -8.24 22.07 41.73
N ALA A 29 -7.41 21.04 41.58
CA ALA A 29 -6.59 20.84 40.40
C ALA A 29 -7.53 20.78 39.19
N MET A 30 -7.74 21.93 38.56
CA MET A 30 -8.43 22.05 37.29
C MET A 30 -7.52 21.42 36.23
N GLN A 31 -7.55 20.10 36.15
CA GLN A 31 -6.91 19.34 35.09
C GLN A 31 -7.70 19.61 33.81
N ALA A 32 -7.21 20.54 32.99
CA ALA A 32 -7.74 20.76 31.65
C ALA A 32 -7.58 19.47 30.84
N ARG A 33 -8.68 18.75 30.61
CA ARG A 33 -8.71 17.59 29.70
C ARG A 33 -8.71 18.10 28.26
N VAL A 34 -7.56 18.04 27.60
CA VAL A 34 -7.49 18.22 26.15
C VAL A 34 -7.98 16.93 25.49
N GLN A 35 -9.16 16.97 24.85
CA GLN A 35 -9.64 15.88 24.00
C GLN A 35 -9.19 16.14 22.56
N THR A 36 -8.37 15.24 22.02
CA THR A 36 -7.96 15.28 20.61
C THR A 36 -8.73 14.21 19.85
N GLU A 37 -9.62 14.62 18.94
CA GLU A 37 -10.32 13.71 18.04
C GLU A 37 -9.50 13.52 16.75
N TYR A 38 -9.13 12.29 16.44
CA TYR A 38 -8.48 11.93 15.18
C TYR A 38 -9.52 11.28 14.27
N PHE A 39 -9.80 11.92 13.14
CA PHE A 39 -10.64 11.35 12.10
C PHE A 39 -9.77 10.97 10.89
N SER A 40 -9.93 9.75 10.39
CA SER A 40 -9.27 9.27 9.18
C SER A 40 -10.33 8.74 8.23
N GLY A 41 -10.40 9.36 7.06
CA GLY A 41 -11.36 9.01 6.01
C GLY A 41 -11.45 10.12 4.98
N PRO A 42 -12.09 9.85 3.83
CA PRO A 42 -12.25 10.83 2.75
C PRO A 42 -13.23 11.96 3.10
N LEU A 43 -13.99 11.82 4.19
CA LEU A 43 -14.97 12.78 4.67
C LEU A 43 -14.51 13.42 6.00
N PRO A 44 -14.89 14.67 6.30
CA PRO A 44 -14.73 15.22 7.64
C PRO A 44 -15.67 14.51 8.62
N PRO A 45 -15.41 14.57 9.94
CA PRO A 45 -16.38 14.11 10.93
C PRO A 45 -17.71 14.88 10.78
N PRO A 46 -18.87 14.24 11.04
CA PRO A 46 -20.19 14.84 10.83
C PRO A 46 -20.38 16.20 11.52
N SER A 47 -19.79 16.36 12.70
CA SER A 47 -19.80 17.60 13.50
C SER A 47 -19.07 18.77 12.83
N LEU A 48 -18.08 18.51 11.98
CA LEU A 48 -17.37 19.51 11.18
C LEU A 48 -18.00 19.73 9.81
N LEU A 49 -18.62 18.70 9.22
CA LEU A 49 -19.29 18.79 7.91
C LEU A 49 -20.31 19.93 7.85
N ALA A 50 -21.17 20.05 8.87
CA ALA A 50 -22.15 21.13 8.95
C ALA A 50 -21.51 22.53 8.97
N ARG A 51 -20.37 22.69 9.65
CA ARG A 51 -19.66 23.97 9.77
C ARG A 51 -19.07 24.48 8.46
N TYR A 52 -18.84 23.59 7.48
CA TYR A 52 -18.37 24.03 6.17
C TYR A 52 -19.42 24.87 5.43
N ASN A 53 -20.72 24.65 5.68
CA ASN A 53 -21.77 25.50 5.12
C ASN A 53 -21.77 26.91 5.70
N ASP A 54 -21.32 27.07 6.95
CA ASP A 54 -21.26 28.37 7.62
C ASP A 54 -20.14 29.26 7.04
N VAL A 55 -19.07 28.66 6.52
CA VAL A 55 -17.92 29.36 5.93
C VAL A 55 -18.08 29.53 4.41
N VAL A 56 -18.62 28.51 3.73
CA VAL A 56 -18.78 28.49 2.28
C VAL A 56 -20.20 28.00 1.96
N PRO A 57 -20.99 28.74 1.16
CA PRO A 57 -22.29 28.27 0.72
C PRO A 57 -22.19 26.88 0.07
N ASN A 58 -23.03 25.95 0.54
CA ASN A 58 -23.03 24.54 0.10
C ASN A 58 -21.66 23.82 0.25
N GLY A 59 -20.84 24.22 1.21
CA GLY A 59 -19.52 23.63 1.47
C GLY A 59 -19.57 22.14 1.78
N ALA A 60 -20.52 21.69 2.60
CA ALA A 60 -20.71 20.28 2.95
C ALA A 60 -20.99 19.42 1.71
N GLU A 61 -21.91 19.87 0.86
CA GLU A 61 -22.27 19.21 -0.40
C GLU A 61 -21.07 19.09 -1.36
N ARG A 62 -20.28 20.16 -1.48
CA ARG A 62 -19.07 20.14 -2.32
C ARG A 62 -18.03 19.13 -1.84
N ILE A 63 -17.90 18.93 -0.52
CA ILE A 63 -16.99 17.94 0.06
C ILE A 63 -17.50 16.53 -0.18
N LEU A 64 -18.80 16.29 0.05
CA LEU A 64 -19.45 15.01 -0.25
C LEU A 64 -19.30 14.64 -1.73
N ALA A 65 -19.65 15.56 -2.64
CA ALA A 65 -19.49 15.37 -4.08
C ALA A 65 -18.02 15.14 -4.50
N MET A 66 -17.06 15.77 -3.82
CA MET A 66 -15.64 15.50 -4.05
C MET A 66 -15.27 14.07 -3.62
N ALA A 67 -15.71 13.64 -2.44
CA ALA A 67 -15.46 12.28 -1.96
C ALA A 67 -16.11 11.22 -2.86
N GLU A 68 -17.34 11.43 -3.31
CA GLU A 68 -18.02 10.55 -4.27
C GLU A 68 -17.26 10.45 -5.59
N ARG A 69 -16.82 11.58 -6.16
CA ARG A 69 -16.01 11.58 -7.38
C ARG A 69 -14.69 10.84 -7.20
N GLN A 70 -14.04 11.00 -6.05
CA GLN A 70 -12.81 10.28 -5.74
C GLN A 70 -13.06 8.77 -5.64
N SER A 71 -14.13 8.34 -4.97
CA SER A 71 -14.55 6.93 -4.91
C SER A 71 -14.84 6.37 -6.30
N ALA A 72 -15.66 7.05 -7.10
CA ALA A 72 -15.98 6.64 -8.47
C ALA A 72 -14.74 6.59 -9.38
N HIS A 73 -13.80 7.54 -9.21
CA HIS A 73 -12.53 7.52 -9.93
C HIS A 73 -11.69 6.30 -9.54
N ARG A 74 -11.62 5.99 -8.24
CA ARG A 74 -10.92 4.80 -7.72
C ARG A 74 -11.52 3.52 -8.27
N GLU A 75 -12.84 3.36 -8.19
CA GLU A 75 -13.56 2.21 -8.76
C GLU A 75 -13.28 2.05 -10.25
N LYS A 76 -13.28 3.16 -11.01
CA LYS A 76 -12.94 3.15 -12.43
C LYS A 76 -11.51 2.70 -12.69
N LEU A 77 -10.53 3.17 -11.92
CA LEU A 77 -9.14 2.75 -12.04
C LEU A 77 -8.97 1.27 -11.69
N GLU A 78 -9.60 0.81 -10.61
CA GLU A 78 -9.60 -0.59 -10.21
C GLU A 78 -10.20 -1.48 -11.31
N ALA A 79 -11.33 -1.10 -11.89
CA ALA A 79 -11.96 -1.79 -13.01
C ALA A 79 -11.06 -1.83 -14.25
N GLN A 80 -10.39 -0.72 -14.60
CA GLN A 80 -9.46 -0.66 -15.73
C GLN A 80 -8.24 -1.55 -15.53
N VAL A 81 -7.68 -1.59 -14.32
CA VAL A 81 -6.54 -2.47 -14.00
C VAL A 81 -6.95 -3.93 -14.14
N VAL A 82 -8.12 -4.32 -13.62
CA VAL A 82 -8.63 -5.70 -13.77
C VAL A 82 -8.85 -6.05 -15.23
N ALA A 83 -9.51 -5.19 -16.00
CA ALA A 83 -9.78 -5.42 -17.42
C ALA A 83 -8.47 -5.49 -18.23
N GLY A 84 -7.52 -4.58 -17.97
CA GLY A 84 -6.21 -4.56 -18.63
C GLY A 84 -5.38 -5.80 -18.33
N ASN A 85 -5.44 -6.31 -17.10
CA ASN A 85 -4.78 -7.57 -16.73
C ASN A 85 -5.38 -8.77 -17.46
N LEU A 86 -6.72 -8.85 -17.54
CA LEU A 86 -7.40 -9.93 -18.25
C LEU A 86 -7.06 -9.94 -19.75
N GLU A 87 -7.07 -8.76 -20.38
CA GLU A 87 -6.73 -8.60 -21.78
C GLU A 87 -5.27 -8.95 -22.07
N SER A 88 -4.35 -8.53 -21.20
CA SER A 88 -2.91 -8.87 -21.30
C SER A 88 -2.69 -10.38 -21.19
N GLN A 89 -3.41 -11.06 -20.29
CA GLN A 89 -3.35 -12.51 -20.14
C GLN A 89 -3.87 -13.23 -21.40
N ARG A 90 -4.97 -12.76 -21.98
CA ARG A 90 -5.55 -13.32 -23.22
C ARG A 90 -4.60 -13.16 -24.40
N ARG A 91 -4.03 -11.96 -24.60
CA ARG A 91 -3.07 -11.70 -25.68
C ARG A 91 -1.79 -12.51 -25.53
N GLY A 92 -1.27 -12.64 -24.30
CA GLY A 92 -0.10 -13.47 -24.02
C GLY A 92 -0.30 -14.93 -24.42
N SER A 93 -1.47 -15.50 -24.08
CA SER A 93 -1.82 -16.88 -24.50
C SER A 93 -1.96 -17.01 -26.02
N LEU A 94 -2.51 -16.00 -26.70
CA LEU A 94 -2.65 -16.02 -28.15
C LEU A 94 -1.28 -15.98 -28.86
N TYR A 95 -0.35 -15.14 -28.40
CA TYR A 95 1.01 -15.11 -28.96
C TYR A 95 1.75 -16.43 -28.74
N ALA A 96 1.57 -17.07 -27.58
CA ALA A 96 2.14 -18.38 -27.32
C ALA A 96 1.58 -19.46 -28.26
N PHE A 97 0.26 -19.44 -28.49
CA PHE A 97 -0.39 -20.33 -29.46
C PHE A 97 0.14 -20.11 -30.88
N LEU A 98 0.28 -18.85 -31.32
CA LEU A 98 0.82 -18.54 -32.64
C LEU A 98 2.28 -18.99 -32.79
N LEU A 99 3.13 -18.79 -31.78
CA LEU A 99 4.50 -19.28 -31.80
C LEU A 99 4.56 -20.81 -31.86
N ALA A 100 3.70 -21.51 -31.11
CA ALA A 100 3.60 -22.96 -31.18
C ALA A 100 3.14 -23.42 -32.57
N LEU A 101 2.17 -22.73 -33.18
CA LEU A 101 1.70 -23.04 -34.53
C LEU A 101 2.81 -22.84 -35.58
N VAL A 102 3.54 -21.72 -35.52
CA VAL A 102 4.68 -21.45 -36.41
C VAL A 102 5.78 -22.49 -36.23
N ALA A 103 6.07 -22.91 -35.00
CA ALA A 103 7.03 -23.96 -34.71
C ALA A 103 6.64 -25.31 -35.35
N ILE A 104 5.37 -25.69 -35.24
CA ILE A 104 4.84 -26.94 -35.83
C ILE A 104 4.90 -26.87 -37.36
N VAL A 105 4.36 -25.81 -37.96
CA VAL A 105 4.34 -25.64 -39.43
C VAL A 105 5.75 -25.56 -39.99
N GLY A 106 6.64 -24.79 -39.34
CA GLY A 106 8.05 -24.69 -39.72
C GLY A 106 8.77 -26.04 -39.62
N GLY A 107 8.46 -26.83 -38.60
CA GLY A 107 8.97 -28.20 -38.45
C GLY A 107 8.52 -29.14 -39.57
N ILE A 108 7.22 -29.11 -39.92
CA ILE A 108 6.66 -29.91 -41.02
C ILE A 108 7.30 -29.51 -42.35
N PHE A 109 7.43 -28.21 -42.62
CA PHE A 109 8.07 -27.69 -43.83
C PHE A 109 9.54 -28.12 -43.92
N LEU A 110 10.28 -28.09 -42.81
CA LEU A 110 11.68 -28.55 -42.79
C LEU A 110 11.84 -30.05 -43.08
N ILE A 111 10.93 -30.88 -42.58
CA ILE A 111 10.91 -32.32 -42.86
C ILE A 111 10.63 -32.57 -44.34
N HIS A 112 9.69 -31.80 -44.92
CA HIS A 112 9.35 -31.89 -46.34
C HIS A 112 10.52 -31.49 -47.27
N GLU A 113 11.29 -30.47 -46.89
CA GLU A 113 12.41 -29.96 -47.70
C GLU A 113 13.68 -30.85 -47.65
N GLY A 114 13.68 -31.91 -46.82
CA GLY A 114 14.77 -32.91 -46.76
C GLY A 114 16.14 -32.36 -46.32
N LYS A 115 16.18 -31.17 -45.68
CA LYS A 115 17.44 -30.54 -45.25
C LYS A 115 18.08 -31.31 -44.10
N SER A 116 19.42 -31.39 -44.13
CA SER A 116 20.27 -32.12 -43.18
C SER A 116 19.81 -31.98 -41.72
N ALA A 117 19.88 -33.07 -40.97
CA ALA A 117 19.50 -33.16 -39.56
C ALA A 117 20.09 -32.03 -38.67
N SER A 118 21.22 -31.45 -39.06
CA SER A 118 21.85 -30.29 -38.41
C SER A 118 21.00 -29.01 -38.47
N GLY A 119 20.35 -28.71 -39.60
CA GLY A 119 19.47 -27.55 -39.76
C GLY A 119 18.22 -27.67 -38.90
N LEU A 120 17.63 -28.87 -38.89
CA LEU A 120 16.49 -29.20 -38.04
C LEU A 120 16.83 -29.10 -36.55
N ALA A 121 17.97 -29.66 -36.13
CA ALA A 121 18.43 -29.61 -34.75
C ALA A 121 18.64 -28.16 -34.24
N THR A 122 19.12 -27.27 -35.10
CA THR A 122 19.37 -25.86 -34.75
C THR A 122 18.05 -25.08 -34.58
N VAL A 123 17.05 -25.34 -35.42
CA VAL A 123 15.73 -24.71 -35.30
C VAL A 123 14.97 -25.24 -34.08
N ILE A 124 14.99 -26.57 -33.85
CA ILE A 124 14.36 -27.19 -32.69
C ILE A 124 14.99 -26.71 -31.39
N SER A 125 16.32 -26.58 -31.31
CA SER A 125 16.99 -26.11 -30.09
C SER A 125 16.66 -24.65 -29.77
N ALA A 126 16.62 -23.78 -30.79
CA ALA A 126 16.22 -22.39 -30.63
C ALA A 126 14.76 -22.26 -30.16
N LEU A 127 13.85 -23.04 -30.76
CA LEU A 127 12.45 -23.09 -30.36
C LEU A 127 12.27 -23.64 -28.94
N ALA A 128 12.97 -24.72 -28.60
CA ALA A 128 12.95 -25.30 -27.26
C ALA A 128 13.43 -24.29 -26.20
N GLY A 129 14.47 -23.48 -26.50
CA GLY A 129 14.93 -22.40 -25.64
C GLY A 129 13.85 -21.34 -25.40
N LEU A 130 13.21 -20.86 -26.46
CA LEU A 130 12.11 -19.88 -26.36
C LEU A 130 10.91 -20.41 -25.58
N VAL A 131 10.49 -21.65 -25.87
CA VAL A 131 9.39 -22.31 -25.15
C VAL A 131 9.74 -22.52 -23.69
N SER A 132 10.99 -22.88 -23.36
CA SER A 132 11.44 -23.08 -21.98
C SER A 132 11.38 -21.78 -21.16
N ILE A 133 11.84 -20.66 -21.74
CA ILE A 133 11.75 -19.34 -21.10
C ILE A 133 10.28 -18.95 -20.88
N PHE A 134 9.43 -19.19 -21.88
CA PHE A 134 8.00 -18.90 -21.77
C PHE A 134 7.33 -19.75 -20.68
N PHE A 135 7.61 -21.05 -20.63
CA PHE A 135 7.05 -21.95 -19.62
C PHE A 135 7.51 -21.58 -18.21
N TYR A 136 8.80 -21.25 -18.04
CA TYR A 136 9.35 -20.76 -16.78
C TYR A 136 8.69 -19.44 -16.35
N SER A 137 8.52 -18.48 -17.26
CA SER A 137 7.83 -17.21 -17.02
C SER A 137 6.38 -17.43 -16.56
N GLN A 138 5.66 -18.33 -17.23
CA GLN A 138 4.27 -18.64 -16.90
C GLN A 138 4.14 -19.33 -15.54
N HIS A 139 5.05 -20.27 -15.22
CA HIS A 139 5.08 -20.94 -13.91
C HIS A 139 5.42 -19.97 -12.76
N ARG A 140 6.31 -19.00 -13.01
CA ARG A 140 6.62 -17.98 -12.01
C ARG A 140 5.42 -17.09 -11.73
N GLN A 141 4.69 -16.68 -12.77
CA GLN A 141 3.47 -15.89 -12.62
C GLN A 141 2.35 -16.63 -11.90
N SER A 142 2.15 -17.93 -12.16
CA SER A 142 1.12 -18.71 -11.47
C SER A 142 1.46 -18.88 -9.99
N LYS A 143 2.73 -19.15 -9.67
CA LYS A 143 3.19 -19.31 -8.29
C LYS A 143 3.10 -18.02 -7.50
N GLU A 144 3.52 -16.90 -8.08
CA GLU A 144 3.42 -15.58 -7.42
C GLU A 144 1.96 -15.19 -7.13
N ARG A 145 1.03 -15.51 -8.04
CA ARG A 145 -0.41 -15.29 -7.82
C ARG A 145 -0.97 -16.18 -6.73
N ALA A 146 -0.56 -17.45 -6.68
CA ALA A 146 -0.97 -18.39 -5.63
C ALA A 146 -0.47 -17.93 -4.26
N GLU A 147 0.82 -17.58 -4.13
CA GLU A 147 1.41 -17.06 -2.89
C GLU A 147 0.71 -15.78 -2.41
N LYS A 148 0.37 -14.86 -3.32
CA LYS A 148 -0.41 -13.66 -2.98
C LYS A 148 -1.85 -13.99 -2.54
N ALA A 149 -2.50 -14.95 -3.19
CA ALA A 149 -3.85 -15.36 -2.82
C ALA A 149 -3.87 -16.01 -1.42
N ASP A 150 -2.91 -16.89 -1.13
CA ASP A 150 -2.77 -17.54 0.17
C ASP A 150 -2.47 -16.52 1.28
N ALA A 151 -1.56 -15.57 1.04
CA ALA A 151 -1.25 -14.50 2.00
C ALA A 151 -2.45 -13.58 2.28
N LEU A 152 -3.30 -13.30 1.29
CA LEU A 152 -4.54 -12.55 1.47
C LEU A 152 -5.59 -13.36 2.24
N ALA A 153 -5.73 -14.65 1.93
CA ALA A 153 -6.65 -15.55 2.63
C ALA A 153 -6.26 -15.69 4.12
N GLU A 154 -4.97 -15.82 4.42
CA GLU A 154 -4.46 -15.88 5.79
C GLU A 154 -4.73 -14.58 6.56
N ARG A 155 -4.53 -13.41 5.92
CA ARG A 155 -4.87 -12.11 6.50
C ARG A 155 -6.36 -11.93 6.76
N SER A 156 -7.23 -12.49 5.91
CA SER A 156 -8.69 -12.40 6.10
C SER A 156 -9.23 -13.28 7.23
N ARG A 157 -8.44 -14.27 7.69
CA ARG A 157 -8.81 -15.22 8.75
C ARG A 157 -8.32 -14.81 10.15
N ARG A 158 -7.50 -13.77 10.26
CA ARG A 158 -7.01 -13.20 11.53
C ARG A 158 -7.82 -11.96 11.88
#